data_AF-A0A4Q6GFQ9-F1
#
_entry.id   AF-A0A4Q6GFQ9-F1
#
_cell.length_a   1.000
_cell.length_b   1.000
_cell.length_c   1.000
_cell.angle_alpha   90.00
_cell.angle_beta   90.00
_cell.angle_gamma   90.00
#
_symmetry.space_group_name_H-M   'P 1'
#
loop_
_entity.id
_entity.type
_entity.pdbx_description
1 polymer ?
#
loop_
_entity_poly.entity_id
_entity_poly.type
_entity_poly.pdbx_seq_one_letter_code
_entity_poly.pdbx_strand_id
1 'polypeptide(L)' 'MPATWPPPLEDRQVLIVDDVITAGTAIREALALISSGGGQVAGIVVALDRQEFLGDGSEPGNARRSA' A
#
# COMPACT_ATOMS: atom_id res chain seq x y z
N MET A 1 -31.80 -15.81 -8.94
CA MET A 1 -30.70 -16.57 -8.29
C MET A 1 -29.49 -15.66 -8.29
N PRO A 2 -28.91 -15.25 -7.14
CA PRO A 2 -27.70 -14.45 -7.17
C PRO A 2 -26.56 -15.34 -7.68
N ALA A 3 -25.79 -14.84 -8.65
CA ALA A 3 -24.62 -15.53 -9.17
C ALA A 3 -23.61 -15.73 -8.02
N THR A 4 -23.37 -16.97 -7.64
CA THR A 4 -22.34 -17.34 -6.67
C THR A 4 -20.98 -17.30 -7.37
N TRP A 5 -20.52 -16.10 -7.74
CA TRP A 5 -19.10 -15.91 -8.06
C TRP A 5 -18.35 -15.96 -6.72
N PRO A 6 -17.30 -16.80 -6.59
CA PRO A 6 -16.45 -16.74 -5.41
C PRO A 6 -15.92 -15.31 -5.26
N PRO A 7 -15.80 -14.76 -4.03
CA PRO A 7 -15.25 -13.43 -3.86
C PRO A 7 -13.95 -13.31 -4.69
N PRO A 8 -13.79 -12.26 -5.53
CA PRO A 8 -12.81 -12.26 -6.62
C PRO A 8 -11.35 -12.54 -6.24
N LEU A 9 -11.02 -12.44 -4.96
CA LEU A 9 -9.68 -12.49 -4.41
C LEU A 9 -9.40 -13.74 -3.57
N GLU A 10 -10.40 -14.55 -3.23
CA GLU A 10 -10.24 -15.70 -2.33
C GLU A 10 -9.26 -16.73 -2.92
N ASP A 11 -8.23 -17.06 -2.13
CA ASP A 11 -7.12 -17.95 -2.49
C ASP A 11 -6.34 -17.50 -3.75
N ARG A 12 -6.33 -16.19 -4.08
CA ARG A 12 -5.61 -15.64 -5.23
C ARG A 12 -4.34 -14.91 -4.83
N GLN A 13 -3.33 -15.04 -5.69
CA GLN A 13 -2.15 -14.18 -5.70
C GLN A 13 -2.48 -12.89 -6.46
N VAL A 14 -2.22 -11.74 -5.84
CA VAL A 14 -2.59 -10.42 -6.34
C VAL A 14 -1.34 -9.59 -6.59
N LEU A 15 -1.20 -9.09 -7.82
CA LEU A 15 -0.20 -8.08 -8.19
C LEU A 15 -0.88 -6.72 -8.21
N ILE A 16 -0.39 -5.78 -7.40
CA ILE A 16 -0.88 -4.40 -7.41
C ILE A 16 -0.11 -3.64 -8.50
N VAL A 17 -0.82 -2.91 -9.35
CA VAL A 17 -0.24 -2.09 -10.41
C VAL A 17 -0.79 -0.68 -10.28
N ASP A 18 0.10 0.30 -10.18
CA ASP A 18 -0.27 1.71 -10.08
C ASP A 18 0.66 2.60 -10.92
N ASP A 19 0.22 3.82 -11.25
CA ASP A 19 1.05 4.77 -11.98
C ASP A 19 2.07 5.44 -11.06
N VAL A 20 1.61 5.93 -9.91
CA VAL A 20 2.41 6.70 -8.97
C VAL A 20 2.05 6.29 -7.54
N ILE A 21 3.07 5.95 -6.77
CA ILE A 21 2.94 5.75 -5.33
C ILE A 21 3.58 6.93 -4.61
N THR A 22 2.81 7.52 -3.69
CA THR A 22 3.25 8.56 -2.75
C THR A 22 3.39 7.93 -1.35
N ALA A 23 3.32 8.77 -0.31
CA ALA A 23 3.50 8.36 1.07
C ALA A 23 2.41 7.38 1.58
N GLY A 24 2.63 6.09 1.32
CA GLY A 24 2.24 4.90 2.09
C GLY A 24 0.76 4.59 2.36
N THR A 25 -0.16 5.56 2.32
CA THR A 25 -1.56 5.37 2.75
C THR A 25 -2.33 4.47 1.79
N ALA A 26 -2.28 4.76 0.48
CA ALA A 26 -2.99 4.00 -0.54
C ALA A 26 -2.56 2.52 -0.58
N ILE A 27 -1.26 2.24 -0.42
CA ILE A 27 -0.76 0.87 -0.34
C ILE A 27 -1.35 0.16 0.88
N ARG A 28 -1.36 0.78 2.07
CA ARG A 28 -1.87 0.15 3.30
C ARG A 28 -3.36 -0.20 3.17
N GLU A 29 -4.15 0.68 2.57
CA GLU A 29 -5.56 0.43 2.30
C GLU A 29 -5.76 -0.72 1.30
N ALA A 30 -4.98 -0.74 0.21
CA ALA A 30 -5.03 -1.81 -0.78
C ALA A 30 -4.67 -3.17 -0.16
N LEU A 31 -3.61 -3.23 0.66
CA LEU A 31 -3.23 -4.45 1.38
C LEU A 31 -4.36 -4.95 2.28
N ALA A 32 -5.03 -4.05 3.02
CA ALA A 32 -6.13 -4.40 3.90
C ALA A 32 -7.35 -4.94 3.12
N LEU A 33 -7.71 -4.28 2.01
CA LEU A 33 -8.82 -4.72 1.15
C LEU A 33 -8.55 -6.11 0.57
N ILE A 34 -7.35 -6.34 0.01
CA ILE A 34 -6.97 -7.63 -0.58
C ILE A 34 -7.00 -8.73 0.48
N SER A 35 -6.44 -8.47 1.66
CA SER A 35 -6.45 -9.44 2.77
C SER A 35 -7.86 -9.74 3.25
N SER A 36 -8.74 -8.73 3.36
CA SER A 36 -10.15 -8.93 3.77
C SER A 36 -10.95 -9.75 2.75
N GLY A 37 -10.55 -9.73 1.48
CA GLY A 37 -11.11 -10.56 0.42
C GLY A 37 -10.52 -11.97 0.32
N GLY A 38 -9.61 -12.36 1.22
CA GLY A 38 -8.94 -13.66 1.19
C GLY A 38 -7.81 -13.78 0.17
N GLY A 39 -7.36 -12.67 -0.40
CA GLY A 39 -6.24 -12.64 -1.34
C GLY A 39 -4.89 -12.46 -0.66
N GLN A 40 -3.82 -12.88 -1.33
CA GLN A 40 -2.44 -12.68 -0.91
C GLN A 40 -1.71 -11.82 -1.92
N VAL A 41 -1.06 -10.77 -1.44
CA VAL A 41 -0.28 -9.87 -2.29
C VAL A 41 1.05 -10.50 -2.64
N ALA A 42 1.30 -10.65 -3.94
CA ALA A 42 2.55 -11.20 -4.49
C ALA A 42 3.60 -10.11 -4.74
N GLY A 43 3.18 -8.86 -4.93
CA GLY A 43 4.06 -7.73 -5.17
C GLY A 43 3.31 -6.46 -5.58
N ILE A 44 4.08 -5.39 -5.75
CA ILE A 44 3.60 -4.08 -6.20
C ILE A 44 4.49 -3.62 -7.36
N VAL A 45 3.86 -3.18 -8.45
CA VAL A 45 4.52 -2.56 -9.61
C VAL A 45 4.02 -1.14 -9.72
N VAL A 46 4.96 -0.20 -9.80
CA VAL A 46 4.66 1.23 -9.93
C VAL A 46 5.46 1.80 -11.08
N ALA A 47 4.88 2.71 -11.85
CA ALA A 47 5.62 3.40 -12.91
C ALA A 47 6.59 4.45 -12.33
N LEU A 48 6.21 5.15 -11.26
CA LEU A 48 7.06 6.11 -10.55
C LEU A 48 6.87 6.06 -9.03
N ASP A 49 7.95 5.79 -8.29
CA ASP A 49 8.03 5.97 -6.84
C ASP A 49 8.47 7.41 -6.53
N ARG A 50 7.61 8.19 -5.87
CA ARG A 50 7.92 9.59 -5.51
C ARG A 50 8.81 9.72 -4.26
N GLN A 51 9.06 8.64 -3.54
CA GLN A 51 9.91 8.59 -2.34
C GLN A 51 9.58 9.68 -1.30
N GLU A 52 8.30 10.05 -1.21
CA GLU A 52 7.81 11.07 -0.29
C GLU A 52 7.72 10.49 1.12
N PHE A 53 8.29 11.19 2.10
CA PHE A 53 8.11 10.86 3.51
C PHE A 53 6.85 11.52 4.05
N LEU A 54 5.92 10.72 4.59
CA LEU A 54 4.92 11.24 5.51
C LEU A 54 5.66 11.56 6.81
N GLY A 55 6.04 12.82 7.01
CA GLY A 55 6.44 13.27 8.34
C GLY A 55 5.27 13.03 9.29
N ASP A 56 5.52 12.37 10.42
CA ASP A 56 4.63 12.56 11.55
C ASP A 56 4.71 14.05 11.90
N GLY A 57 3.60 14.71 12.20
CA GLY A 57 3.58 16.15 12.49
C GLY A 57 4.30 16.53 13.79
N SER A 58 5.37 15.84 14.17
CA SER A 58 6.00 15.84 15.49
C SER A 58 7.51 15.58 15.42
N GLU A 59 8.29 16.47 14.78
CA GLU A 59 9.71 16.65 15.13
C GLU A 59 10.10 18.14 15.01
N PRO A 60 10.21 18.88 16.14
CA PRO A 60 10.93 20.13 16.17
C PRO A 60 12.45 19.84 16.23
N GLY A 61 13.12 20.09 15.11
CA GLY A 61 14.56 20.42 15.00
C GLY A 61 15.55 19.67 15.90
N ASN A 62 16.20 18.64 15.36
CA ASN A 62 17.45 18.15 15.93
C ASN A 62 18.65 18.54 15.06
N ALA A 63 19.05 19.80 15.18
CA ALA A 63 20.37 20.25 14.78
C ALA A 63 21.41 19.66 15.75
N ARG A 64 21.74 18.38 15.60
CA ARG A 64 23.01 17.84 16.11
C ARG A 64 24.14 18.43 15.27
N ARG A 65 24.53 19.67 15.58
CA ARG A 65 25.89 20.13 15.29
C ARG A 65 26.77 19.61 16.39
N SER A 66 27.73 18.80 15.96
CA SER A 66 28.93 18.41 16.67
C SER A 66 29.55 19.60 17.40
N ALA A 67 29.80 19.43 18.69
CA ALA A 67 30.82 20.11 19.47
C ALA A 67 31.30 19.15 20.56
#